data_AF-A0A8T0Y2R9-F1
#
_entry.id   AF-A0A8T0Y2R9-F1
#
_cell.length_a   1.000
_cell.length_b   1.000
_cell.length_c   1.000
_cell.angle_alpha   90.00
_cell.angle_beta   90.00
_cell.angle_gamma   90.00
#
_symmetry.space_group_name_H-M   'P 1'
#
loop_
_entity.id
_entity.type
_entity.pdbx_description
1 polymer ?
#
loop_
_entity_poly.entity_id
_entity_poly.type
_entity_poly.pdbx_seq_one_letter_code
_entity_poly.pdbx_strand_id
1 'polypeptide(L)'
;MKHVRKHVQKFASGRASGYGAAYTLPVFLTVASISLWVNATHLQWLGLNHVFILAKLVLLLGVHELLRPFCLSFGDVCTLTAHVGAAANAAVLQFIKRGLHPKFSEWTLWYEWFQAIAFAAGQHNGSHILKLPNALAFRRNFELVGRLLG
;
A
#
# COMPACT_ATOMS: atom_id res chain seq x y z
N MET A 1 22.76 9.01 25.29
CA MET A 1 22.75 7.75 24.50
C MET A 1 22.05 6.57 25.18
N LYS A 2 22.25 6.28 26.48
CA LYS A 2 21.58 5.15 27.17
C LYS A 2 20.04 5.22 27.17
N HIS A 3 19.47 6.42 27.23
CA HIS A 3 18.02 6.61 27.24
C HIS A 3 17.35 6.27 25.89
N VAL A 4 18.01 6.64 24.78
CA VAL A 4 17.55 6.30 23.41
C VAL A 4 17.57 4.79 23.20
N ARG A 5 18.62 4.10 23.65
CA ARG A 5 18.71 2.63 23.60
C ARG A 5 17.58 1.94 24.37
N LYS A 6 17.24 2.44 25.57
CA LYS A 6 16.11 1.91 26.36
C LYS A 6 14.77 2.15 25.67
N HIS A 7 14.58 3.29 25.01
CA HIS A 7 13.35 3.58 24.27
C HIS A 7 13.20 2.66 23.05
N VAL A 8 14.26 2.48 22.27
CA VAL A 8 14.29 1.55 21.12
C VAL A 8 14.07 0.12 21.58
N GLN A 9 14.70 -0.31 22.68
CA GLN A 9 14.45 -1.63 23.26
C GLN A 9 13.01 -1.78 23.75
N LYS A 10 12.40 -0.78 24.37
CA LYS A 10 11.00 -0.85 24.83
C LYS A 10 10.00 -0.90 23.66
N PHE A 11 10.31 -0.24 22.54
CA PHE A 11 9.54 -0.33 21.29
C PHE A 11 9.74 -1.67 20.58
N ALA A 12 10.94 -2.23 20.59
CA ALA A 12 11.25 -3.53 20.00
C ALA A 12 10.83 -4.73 20.88
N SER A 13 10.80 -4.55 22.21
CA SER A 13 10.43 -5.56 23.22
C SER A 13 8.94 -5.53 23.56
N GLY A 14 8.21 -4.51 23.08
CA GLY A 14 6.77 -4.54 23.07
C GLY A 14 6.38 -5.79 22.27
N ARG A 15 5.71 -6.73 22.92
CA ARG A 15 5.12 -7.96 22.39
C ARG A 15 4.01 -7.64 21.37
N ALA A 16 4.17 -6.60 20.56
CA ALA A 16 3.29 -6.27 19.47
C ALA A 16 3.53 -7.32 18.41
N SER A 17 2.62 -8.28 18.36
CA SER A 17 2.41 -9.15 17.22
C SER A 17 2.73 -8.37 15.95
N GLY A 18 3.64 -8.89 15.11
CA GLY A 18 3.68 -8.47 13.72
C GLY A 18 2.27 -8.54 13.13
N TYR A 19 2.03 -7.81 12.05
CA TYR A 19 0.70 -7.70 11.47
C TYR A 19 0.07 -9.09 11.20
N GLY A 20 -1.01 -9.39 11.94
CA GLY A 20 -1.83 -10.59 11.83
C GLY A 20 -3.02 -10.30 10.93
N ALA A 21 -2.88 -10.65 9.65
CA ALA A 21 -3.83 -10.34 8.58
C ALA A 21 -5.13 -11.17 8.62
N ALA A 22 -5.73 -11.38 9.80
CA ALA A 22 -6.87 -12.29 9.96
C ALA A 22 -8.10 -11.85 9.13
N TYR A 23 -8.19 -10.58 8.76
CA TYR A 23 -9.23 -10.04 7.90
C TYR A 23 -9.01 -10.27 6.40
N THR A 24 -7.82 -10.68 5.97
CA THR A 24 -7.50 -10.79 4.54
C THR A 24 -8.41 -11.80 3.86
N LEU A 25 -8.57 -13.00 4.41
CA LEU A 25 -9.45 -14.02 3.84
C LEU A 25 -10.91 -13.52 3.71
N PRO A 26 -11.60 -13.05 4.78
CA PRO A 26 -12.98 -12.60 4.63
C PRO A 26 -13.12 -11.40 3.70
N VAL A 27 -12.20 -10.42 3.72
CA VAL A 27 -12.26 -9.27 2.80
C VAL A 27 -12.13 -9.71 1.34
N PHE A 28 -11.17 -10.58 1.03
CA PHE A 28 -10.96 -11.07 -0.34
C PHE A 28 -12.16 -11.89 -0.83
N LEU A 29 -12.73 -12.74 0.03
CA LEU A 29 -13.93 -13.50 -0.30
C LEU A 29 -15.13 -12.59 -0.55
N THR A 30 -15.34 -11.55 0.27
CA THR A 30 -16.42 -10.59 0.06
C THR A 30 -16.24 -9.82 -1.24
N VAL A 31 -15.03 -9.30 -1.52
CA VAL A 31 -14.74 -8.58 -2.77
C VAL A 31 -14.91 -9.48 -3.99
N ALA A 32 -14.42 -10.73 -3.93
CA ALA A 32 -14.60 -11.71 -4.99
C ALA A 32 -16.09 -12.02 -5.21
N SER A 33 -16.85 -12.26 -4.15
CA SER A 33 -18.28 -12.60 -4.22
C SER A 33 -19.10 -11.46 -4.81
N ILE A 34 -18.87 -10.22 -4.36
CA ILE A 34 -19.55 -9.03 -4.93
C ILE A 34 -19.15 -8.87 -6.39
N SER A 35 -17.87 -9.01 -6.71
CA SER A 35 -17.39 -8.87 -8.09
C SER A 35 -17.99 -9.93 -9.01
N LEU A 36 -18.09 -11.17 -8.56
CA LEU A 36 -18.74 -12.27 -9.28
C LEU A 36 -20.25 -12.04 -9.43
N TRP A 37 -20.93 -11.52 -8.40
CA TRP A 37 -22.35 -11.20 -8.45
C TRP A 37 -22.64 -10.09 -9.46
N VAL A 38 -21.95 -8.94 -9.35
CA VAL A 38 -22.05 -7.83 -10.32
C VAL A 38 -21.74 -8.31 -11.73
N ASN A 39 -20.75 -9.18 -11.86
CA ASN A 39 -20.39 -9.74 -13.14
C ASN A 39 -21.46 -10.67 -13.72
N ALA A 40 -22.08 -11.50 -12.89
CA ALA A 40 -23.17 -12.38 -13.27
C ALA A 40 -24.44 -11.59 -13.65
N THR A 41 -24.68 -10.44 -13.03
CA THR A 41 -25.87 -9.61 -13.29
C THR A 41 -25.72 -8.64 -14.45
N HIS A 42 -24.52 -8.08 -14.69
CA HIS A 42 -24.33 -6.99 -15.65
C HIS A 42 -23.42 -7.29 -16.85
N LEU A 43 -22.60 -8.35 -16.79
CA LEU A 43 -21.48 -8.51 -17.74
C LEU A 43 -21.44 -9.87 -18.46
N GLN A 44 -22.46 -10.73 -18.33
CA GLN A 44 -22.47 -12.08 -18.91
C GLN A 44 -22.09 -12.15 -20.41
N TRP A 45 -22.38 -11.11 -21.19
CA TRP A 45 -22.15 -11.09 -22.64
C TRP A 45 -20.69 -10.85 -23.08
N LEU A 46 -19.79 -10.39 -22.20
CA LEU A 46 -18.46 -9.90 -22.60
C LEU A 46 -17.32 -10.93 -22.57
N GLY A 47 -17.49 -12.12 -21.98
CA GLY A 47 -16.47 -13.20 -21.97
C GLY A 47 -15.14 -12.89 -21.26
N LEU A 48 -14.85 -11.63 -20.92
CA LEU A 48 -13.62 -11.11 -20.29
C LEU A 48 -13.65 -11.12 -18.75
N ASN A 49 -14.71 -11.70 -18.21
CA ASN A 49 -15.21 -11.45 -16.88
C ASN A 49 -14.32 -11.97 -15.74
N HIS A 50 -13.79 -13.18 -15.90
CA HIS A 50 -13.00 -13.82 -14.84
C HIS A 50 -11.57 -13.27 -14.76
N VAL A 51 -11.02 -12.87 -15.91
CA VAL A 51 -9.70 -12.21 -15.98
C VAL A 51 -9.74 -10.86 -15.28
N PHE A 52 -10.82 -10.09 -15.47
CA PHE A 52 -11.00 -8.80 -14.79
C PHE A 52 -11.14 -8.95 -13.26
N ILE A 53 -11.89 -9.94 -12.81
CA ILE A 53 -12.03 -10.25 -11.37
C ILE A 53 -10.69 -10.70 -10.79
N LEU A 54 -9.97 -11.58 -11.50
CA LEU A 54 -8.63 -12.02 -11.09
C LEU A 54 -7.67 -10.83 -11.00
N ALA A 55 -7.65 -9.96 -12.01
CA ALA A 55 -6.81 -8.76 -12.02
C ALA A 55 -7.12 -7.84 -10.81
N LYS A 56 -8.39 -7.64 -10.47
CA LYS A 56 -8.80 -6.89 -9.27
C LYS A 56 -8.29 -7.52 -7.98
N LEU A 57 -8.40 -8.84 -7.86
CA LEU A 57 -7.94 -9.56 -6.66
C LEU A 57 -6.42 -9.52 -6.53
N VAL A 58 -5.69 -9.68 -7.63
CA VAL A 58 -4.22 -9.54 -7.66
C VAL A 58 -3.81 -8.12 -7.30
N LEU A 59 -4.49 -7.10 -7.83
CA LEU A 59 -4.22 -5.70 -7.48
C LEU A 59 -4.48 -5.44 -5.98
N LEU A 60 -5.61 -5.93 -5.46
CA LEU A 60 -5.94 -5.81 -4.04
C LEU A 60 -4.88 -6.50 -3.16
N LEU A 61 -4.40 -7.67 -3.56
CA LEU A 61 -3.31 -8.38 -2.88
C LEU A 61 -2.00 -7.61 -2.93
N GLY A 62 -1.65 -7.06 -4.10
CA GLY A 62 -0.46 -6.24 -4.26
C GLY A 62 -0.49 -5.02 -3.36
N VAL A 63 -1.59 -4.26 -3.36
CA VAL A 63 -1.77 -3.08 -2.48
C VAL A 63 -1.71 -3.50 -1.01
N HIS A 64 -2.40 -4.58 -0.63
CA HIS A 64 -2.38 -5.08 0.73
C HIS A 64 -0.97 -5.46 1.20
N GLU A 65 -0.24 -6.25 0.42
CA GLU A 65 1.12 -6.67 0.77
C GLU A 65 2.10 -5.49 0.80
N LEU A 66 1.94 -4.50 -0.08
CA LEU A 66 2.77 -3.28 -0.06
C LEU A 66 2.52 -2.42 1.18
N LEU A 67 1.25 -2.30 1.61
CA LEU A 67 0.87 -1.52 2.80
C LEU A 67 1.05 -2.30 4.11
N ARG A 68 1.14 -3.63 4.04
CA ARG A 68 1.29 -4.55 5.17
C ARG A 68 2.37 -4.12 6.19
N PRO A 69 3.56 -3.64 5.80
CA PRO A 69 4.59 -3.21 6.75
C PRO A 69 4.20 -1.98 7.58
N PHE A 70 3.27 -1.16 7.07
CA PHE A 70 2.84 0.07 7.70
C PHE A 70 1.61 -0.12 8.60
N CYS A 71 0.85 -1.20 8.44
CA CYS A 71 -0.43 -1.35 9.10
C CYS A 71 -0.40 -2.40 10.22
N LEU A 72 -1.20 -2.21 11.26
CA LEU A 72 -1.40 -3.20 12.33
C LEU A 72 -2.83 -3.77 12.33
N SER A 73 -3.77 -3.05 11.72
CA SER A 73 -5.19 -3.43 11.61
C SER A 73 -5.75 -3.24 10.20
N PHE A 74 -7.00 -3.66 9.96
CA PHE A 74 -7.71 -3.34 8.71
C PHE A 74 -8.04 -1.86 8.60
N GLY A 75 -8.42 -1.23 9.71
CA GLY A 75 -8.66 0.20 9.78
C GLY A 75 -7.45 0.99 9.29
N ASP A 76 -6.24 0.60 9.72
CA ASP A 76 -5.00 1.24 9.27
C ASP A 76 -4.76 1.08 7.77
N VAL A 77 -5.12 -0.06 7.17
CA VAL A 77 -5.01 -0.24 5.72
C VAL A 77 -5.98 0.67 4.99
N CYS A 78 -7.23 0.78 5.45
CA CYS A 78 -8.20 1.67 4.83
C CYS A 78 -7.79 3.15 4.93
N THR A 79 -7.37 3.59 6.12
CA THR A 79 -6.94 4.99 6.34
C THR A 79 -5.67 5.31 5.56
N LEU A 80 -4.68 4.41 5.58
CA LEU A 80 -3.44 4.59 4.84
C LEU A 80 -3.67 4.57 3.33
N THR A 81 -4.51 3.67 2.82
CA THR A 81 -4.86 3.61 1.39
C THR A 81 -5.53 4.91 0.95
N ALA A 82 -6.49 5.42 1.73
CA ALA A 82 -7.15 6.68 1.42
C ALA A 82 -6.17 7.86 1.45
N HIS A 83 -5.28 7.90 2.45
CA HIS A 83 -4.30 8.98 2.60
C HIS A 83 -3.25 8.98 1.49
N VAL A 84 -2.68 7.81 1.19
CA VAL A 84 -1.72 7.60 0.10
C VAL A 84 -2.37 7.88 -1.24
N GLY A 85 -3.62 7.43 -1.46
CA GLY A 85 -4.37 7.71 -2.68
C GLY A 85 -4.66 9.20 -2.86
N ALA A 86 -5.01 9.91 -1.80
CA ALA A 86 -5.19 11.36 -1.83
C ALA A 86 -3.88 12.09 -2.17
N ALA A 87 -2.76 11.68 -1.56
CA ALA A 87 -1.43 12.24 -1.85
C ALA A 87 -0.98 11.98 -3.30
N ALA A 88 -1.21 10.76 -3.80
CA ALA A 88 -0.94 10.38 -5.19
C ALA A 88 -1.73 11.25 -6.17
N ASN A 89 -3.05 11.40 -5.94
CA ASN A 89 -3.91 12.25 -6.77
C ASN A 89 -3.50 13.72 -6.69
N ALA A 90 -3.15 14.21 -5.50
CA ALA A 90 -2.66 15.57 -5.32
C ALA A 90 -1.35 15.82 -6.09
N ALA A 91 -0.43 14.86 -6.13
CA ALA A 91 0.81 14.96 -6.89
C ALA A 91 0.54 15.09 -8.40
N VAL A 92 -0.38 14.26 -8.94
CA VAL A 92 -0.80 14.35 -10.35
C VAL A 92 -1.47 15.69 -10.64
N LEU A 93 -2.38 16.15 -9.78
CA LEU A 93 -3.04 17.44 -9.94
C LEU A 93 -2.05 18.61 -9.89
N GLN A 94 -1.05 18.56 -9.00
CA GLN A 94 -0.01 19.57 -8.94
C GLN A 94 0.86 19.57 -10.20
N PHE A 95 1.19 18.40 -10.74
CA PHE A 95 1.91 18.27 -12.01
C PHE A 95 1.13 18.88 -13.18
N ILE A 96 -0.17 18.60 -13.27
CA ILE A 96 -1.06 19.19 -14.28
C ILE A 96 -1.14 20.71 -14.10
N LYS A 97 -1.30 21.20 -12.87
CA LYS A 97 -1.32 22.64 -12.56
C LYS A 97 -0.02 23.35 -12.91
N ARG A 98 1.12 22.65 -12.88
CA ARG A 98 2.42 23.12 -13.35
C ARG A 98 2.59 23.08 -14.87
N GLY A 99 1.54 22.75 -15.62
CA GLY A 99 1.59 22.66 -17.08
C GLY A 99 2.34 21.42 -17.57
N LEU A 100 2.17 20.29 -16.88
CA LEU A 100 2.88 19.03 -17.15
C LEU A 100 4.40 19.12 -16.99
N HIS A 101 4.84 20.03 -16.13
CA HIS A 101 6.25 20.14 -15.75
C HIS A 101 6.45 19.59 -14.33
N PRO A 102 7.53 18.82 -14.12
CA PRO A 102 7.91 18.38 -12.80
C PRO A 102 8.31 19.59 -11.94
N LYS A 103 8.16 19.45 -10.63
CA LYS A 103 8.57 20.42 -9.61
C LYS A 103 10.06 20.75 -9.70
N PHE A 104 10.89 19.75 -10.04
CA PHE A 104 12.31 19.93 -10.32
C PHE A 104 12.59 19.37 -11.72
N SER A 105 13.42 20.05 -12.51
CA SER A 105 13.70 19.67 -13.89
C SER A 105 14.34 18.29 -14.05
N GLU A 106 15.01 17.81 -13.00
CA GLU A 106 15.64 16.48 -12.96
C GLU A 106 14.65 15.37 -12.60
N TRP A 107 13.45 15.72 -12.14
CA TRP A 107 12.48 14.76 -11.64
C TRP A 107 11.51 14.33 -12.72
N THR A 108 11.06 13.09 -12.64
CA THR A 108 9.96 12.57 -13.47
C THR A 108 8.65 12.62 -12.69
N LEU A 109 7.52 12.62 -13.41
CA LEU A 109 6.20 12.46 -12.79
C LEU A 109 6.14 11.21 -11.90
N TRP A 110 6.75 10.11 -12.36
CA TRP A 110 6.83 8.86 -11.61
C TRP A 110 7.54 9.02 -10.27
N TYR A 111 8.66 9.76 -10.26
CA TYR A 111 9.39 10.03 -9.03
C TYR A 111 8.60 10.92 -8.08
N GLU A 112 7.95 11.97 -8.56
CA GLU A 112 7.09 12.84 -7.72
C GLU A 112 5.91 12.09 -7.13
N TRP A 113 5.27 11.27 -7.95
CA TRP A 113 4.15 10.44 -7.54
C TRP A 113 4.58 9.42 -6.47
N PHE A 114 5.69 8.72 -6.70
CA PHE A 114 6.26 7.78 -5.75
C PHE A 114 6.68 8.48 -4.43
N GLN A 115 7.34 9.64 -4.52
CA GLN A 115 7.75 10.39 -3.35
C GLN A 115 6.55 10.84 -2.52
N ALA A 116 5.49 11.34 -3.16
CA ALA A 116 4.27 11.75 -2.47
C ALA A 116 3.63 10.57 -1.72
N ILE A 117 3.58 9.39 -2.34
CA ILE A 117 3.10 8.14 -1.74
C ILE A 117 3.96 7.73 -0.55
N ALA A 118 5.28 7.66 -0.75
CA ALA A 118 6.22 7.22 0.28
C ALA A 118 6.22 8.16 1.49
N PHE A 119 6.16 9.48 1.25
CA PHE A 119 6.09 10.48 2.29
C PHE A 119 4.78 10.40 3.08
N ALA A 120 3.63 10.29 2.40
CA ALA A 120 2.33 10.13 3.04
C ALA A 120 2.26 8.85 3.88
N ALA A 121 2.81 7.74 3.37
CA ALA A 121 2.84 6.48 4.10
C ALA A 121 3.72 6.56 5.36
N GLY A 122 4.88 7.23 5.23
CA GLY A 122 5.81 7.47 6.33
C GLY A 122 5.26 8.38 7.42
N GLN A 123 4.54 9.45 7.06
CA GLN A 123 3.96 10.38 8.03
C GLN A 123 2.89 9.75 8.91
N HIS A 124 2.00 8.95 8.32
CA HIS A 124 0.87 8.39 9.08
C HIS A 124 1.31 7.18 9.91
N ASN A 125 2.07 6.26 9.32
CA ASN A 125 2.31 4.92 9.87
C ASN A 125 3.78 4.47 9.85
N GLY A 126 4.74 5.39 9.62
CA GLY A 126 6.16 5.05 9.50
C GLY A 126 6.79 4.41 10.75
N SER A 127 6.23 4.67 11.93
CA SER A 127 6.67 4.05 13.18
C SER A 127 6.47 2.52 13.20
N HIS A 128 5.53 2.00 12.42
CA HIS A 128 5.25 0.57 12.34
C HIS A 128 6.27 -0.20 11.50
N ILE A 129 6.97 0.46 10.58
CA ILE A 129 8.06 -0.13 9.80
C ILE A 129 9.24 -0.49 10.70
N LEU A 130 9.47 0.28 11.77
CA LEU A 130 10.58 0.04 12.71
C LEU A 130 10.45 -1.29 13.48
N LYS A 131 9.30 -1.97 13.40
CA LYS A 131 9.11 -3.30 13.95
C LYS A 131 9.80 -4.33 13.05
N LEU A 132 10.64 -5.19 13.64
CA LEU A 132 11.46 -6.15 12.90
C LEU A 132 10.69 -7.02 11.88
N PRO A 133 9.51 -7.59 12.20
CA PRO A 133 8.75 -8.39 11.23
C PRO A 133 8.27 -7.58 10.02
N ASN A 134 7.91 -6.31 10.25
CA ASN A 134 7.43 -5.41 9.21
C ASN A 134 8.58 -4.87 8.36
N ALA A 135 9.74 -4.57 8.98
CA ALA A 135 10.95 -4.19 8.27
C ALA A 135 11.41 -5.27 7.28
N LEU A 136 11.36 -6.54 7.68
CA LEU A 136 11.69 -7.67 6.81
C LEU A 136 10.71 -7.80 5.63
N ALA A 137 9.40 -7.67 5.90
CA ALA A 137 8.38 -7.67 4.85
C ALA A 137 8.56 -6.50 3.87
N PHE A 138 8.82 -5.30 4.39
CA PHE A 138 9.11 -4.10 3.60
C PHE A 138 10.31 -4.32 2.67
N ARG A 139 11.42 -4.82 3.23
CA ARG A 139 12.63 -5.11 2.45
C ARG A 139 12.34 -6.11 1.33
N ARG A 140 11.67 -7.22 1.62
CA ARG A 140 11.30 -8.22 0.61
C ARG A 140 10.47 -7.61 -0.52
N ASN A 141 9.51 -6.78 -0.18
CA ASN A 141 8.63 -6.14 -1.16
C ASN A 141 9.40 -5.17 -2.05
N PHE A 142 10.31 -4.37 -1.48
CA PHE A 142 11.17 -3.46 -2.23
C PHE A 142 12.16 -4.21 -3.13
N GLU A 143 12.72 -5.33 -2.68
CA GLU A 143 13.59 -6.18 -3.51
C GLU A 143 12.81 -6.77 -4.70
N LEU A 144 11.55 -7.19 -4.50
CA LEU A 144 10.68 -7.67 -5.58
C LEU A 144 10.33 -6.57 -6.57
N VAL A 145 9.93 -5.39 -6.07
CA VAL A 145 9.62 -4.23 -6.92
C VAL A 145 10.85 -3.79 -7.71
N GLY A 146 12.02 -3.74 -7.08
CA GLY A 146 13.28 -3.44 -7.75
C GLY A 146 13.58 -4.42 -8.89
N ARG A 147 13.49 -5.73 -8.63
CA ARG A 147 13.69 -6.75 -9.69
C ARG A 147 12.69 -6.65 -10.84
N LEU A 148 11.46 -6.18 -10.59
CA LEU A 148 10.44 -6.01 -11.62
C LEU A 148 10.65 -4.73 -12.45
N LEU A 149 11.24 -3.69 -11.86
CA LEU A 149 11.46 -2.40 -12.52
C LEU A 149 12.81 -2.32 -13.27
N GLY A 150 13.75 -3.24 -13.00
CA GLY A 150 15.07 -3.29 -13.63
C GLY A 150 16.11 -2.49 -12.87
#